data_AF-A0A6P0U579-F1
#
_entry.id   AF-A0A6P0U579-F1
#
_cell.length_a   1.000
_cell.length_b   1.000
_cell.length_c   1.000
_cell.angle_alpha   90.00
_cell.angle_beta   90.00
_cell.angle_gamma   90.00
#
_symmetry.space_group_name_H-M   'P 1'
#
loop_
_entity.id
_entity.type
_entity.pdbx_description
1 polymer ?
#
loop_
_entity_poly.entity_id
_entity_poly.type
_entity_poly.pdbx_seq_one_letter_code
_entity_poly.pdbx_strand_id
1 'polypeptide(L)'
;MSENQELHREKNLAYYCQRFTELKTSKRLGPNAEYKPILILCVIDLITQGFIENNQIAASDKLIDTFNKHWDILSSGTYQGKDNLHLPFFYLQSEGFWHIESKNNSLKRVPSSVKKLREVVEYASLDPELFELLQDQNYRKELIDVLIATWFSANQKDTKELLAINDRFQKEDDEEEDSINLLNQQKKQPKSYLRKSVIRDGIFRKAVVHTYNYKCAFCGMKVTMSIKQNIVDGAH
;
A
#
# COMPACT_ATOMS: atom_id res chain seq x y z
N MET A 1 -19.24 40.36 0.45
CA MET A 1 -19.60 38.93 0.37
C MET A 1 -18.29 38.20 0.11
N SER A 2 -17.63 37.83 1.19
CA SER A 2 -16.24 37.37 1.18
C SER A 2 -16.19 35.85 1.33
N GLU A 3 -15.21 35.28 0.65
CA GLU A 3 -14.48 34.07 1.04
C GLU A 3 -15.25 32.74 1.04
N ASN A 4 -15.23 32.06 -0.11
CA ASN A 4 -14.94 30.62 -0.20
C ASN A 4 -14.84 30.17 -1.68
N GLN A 5 -13.95 30.81 -2.43
CA GLN A 5 -13.28 30.11 -3.53
C GLN A 5 -11.96 29.64 -2.95
N GLU A 6 -12.03 28.54 -2.19
CA GLU A 6 -10.84 27.80 -1.79
C GLU A 6 -10.18 27.34 -3.10
N LEU A 7 -9.02 27.92 -3.36
CA LEU A 7 -8.15 27.65 -4.49
C LEU A 7 -7.96 26.12 -4.58
N HIS A 8 -8.69 25.44 -5.47
CA HIS A 8 -8.46 24.04 -5.82
C HIS A 8 -7.06 23.98 -6.45
N ARG A 9 -6.02 23.88 -5.61
CA ARG A 9 -4.73 23.36 -6.04
C ARG A 9 -5.01 21.94 -6.48
N GLU A 10 -4.93 21.72 -7.78
CA GLU A 10 -5.02 20.40 -8.39
C GLU A 10 -4.11 19.44 -7.63
N LYS A 11 -4.71 18.45 -6.96
CA LYS A 11 -3.98 17.47 -6.17
C LYS A 11 -3.32 16.50 -7.14
N ASN A 12 -2.02 16.68 -7.35
CA ASN A 12 -1.24 15.92 -8.32
C ASN A 12 -0.39 14.83 -7.65
N LEU A 13 0.38 14.10 -8.45
CA LEU A 13 1.28 13.04 -7.97
C LEU A 13 2.22 13.50 -6.85
N ALA A 14 2.85 14.66 -7.01
CA ALA A 14 3.78 15.20 -6.00
C ALA A 14 3.08 15.49 -4.67
N TYR A 15 1.83 16.00 -4.71
CA TYR A 15 0.99 16.16 -3.53
C TYR A 15 0.78 14.82 -2.82
N TYR A 16 0.33 13.78 -3.53
CA TYR A 16 0.05 12.48 -2.90
C TYR A 16 1.31 11.77 -2.42
N CYS A 17 2.43 11.87 -3.14
CA CYS A 17 3.73 11.41 -2.68
C CYS A 17 4.08 12.07 -1.33
N GLN A 18 3.93 13.40 -1.21
CA GLN A 18 4.17 14.09 0.06
C GLN A 18 3.21 13.58 1.16
N ARG A 19 1.90 13.50 0.89
CA ARG A 19 0.91 13.00 1.85
C ARG A 19 1.26 11.59 2.35
N PHE A 20 1.72 10.71 1.46
CA PHE A 20 2.13 9.35 1.81
C PHE A 20 3.40 9.33 2.68
N THR A 21 4.28 10.33 2.60
CA THR A 21 5.42 10.43 3.53
C THR A 21 5.04 10.92 4.93
N GLU A 22 3.89 11.58 5.07
CA GLU A 22 3.49 12.33 6.28
C GLU A 22 2.28 11.70 7.00
N LEU A 23 1.96 10.43 6.72
CA LEU A 23 0.84 9.73 7.37
C LEU A 23 0.93 9.84 8.89
N LYS A 24 -0.20 10.17 9.54
CA LYS A 24 -0.26 10.30 10.99
C LYS A 24 -0.33 8.91 11.61
N THR A 25 0.77 8.42 12.16
CA THR A 25 0.84 7.15 12.89
C THR A 25 0.67 7.33 14.40
N SER A 26 0.29 6.24 15.09
CA SER A 26 0.11 6.26 16.54
C SER A 26 1.47 6.39 17.24
N LYS A 27 1.73 7.56 17.85
CA LYS A 27 2.94 7.80 18.66
C LYS A 27 3.08 6.82 19.84
N ARG A 28 1.98 6.22 20.31
CA ARG A 28 1.96 5.25 21.43
C ARG A 28 2.44 3.86 21.03
N LEU A 29 2.23 3.48 19.77
CA LEU A 29 2.67 2.20 19.19
C LEU A 29 4.07 2.33 18.55
N GLY A 30 4.82 3.37 18.94
CA GLY A 30 6.14 3.66 18.38
C GLY A 30 6.09 4.32 16.99
N PRO A 31 7.26 4.72 16.48
CA PRO A 31 7.40 5.47 15.22
C PRO A 31 6.95 4.69 13.97
N ASN A 32 6.78 3.38 14.06
CA ASN A 32 6.54 2.47 12.93
C ASN A 32 5.18 1.76 13.00
N ALA A 33 4.11 2.45 13.39
CA ALA A 33 2.78 1.85 13.32
C ALA A 33 2.34 1.72 11.84
N GLU A 34 2.73 0.61 11.20
CA GLU A 34 2.63 0.33 9.75
C GLU A 34 1.19 0.09 9.25
N TYR A 35 0.17 0.17 10.11
CA TYR A 35 -1.24 -0.08 9.79
C TYR A 35 -1.76 0.69 8.56
N LYS A 36 -1.63 2.02 8.58
CA LYS A 36 -2.09 2.88 7.48
C LYS A 36 -1.31 2.62 6.18
N PRO A 37 0.03 2.62 6.16
CA PRO A 37 0.77 2.35 4.93
C PRO A 37 0.52 0.94 4.38
N ILE A 38 0.39 -0.10 5.23
CA ILE A 38 0.02 -1.45 4.79
C ILE A 38 -1.36 -1.44 4.12
N LEU A 39 -2.37 -0.79 4.72
CA LEU A 39 -3.70 -0.71 4.12
C LEU A 39 -3.68 0.02 2.76
N ILE A 40 -2.95 1.13 2.65
CA ILE A 40 -2.83 1.85 1.37
C ILE A 40 -2.19 0.92 0.31
N LEU A 41 -1.10 0.22 0.65
CA LEU A 41 -0.49 -0.74 -0.26
C LEU A 41 -1.45 -1.86 -0.68
N CYS A 42 -2.27 -2.38 0.23
CA CYS A 42 -3.30 -3.39 -0.09
C CYS A 42 -4.31 -2.87 -1.10
N VAL A 43 -4.76 -1.61 -0.95
CA VAL A 43 -5.70 -1.00 -1.89
C VAL A 43 -5.05 -0.83 -3.27
N ILE A 44 -3.81 -0.36 -3.35
CA ILE A 44 -3.07 -0.24 -4.61
C ILE A 44 -2.89 -1.60 -5.28
N ASP A 45 -2.57 -2.63 -4.49
CA ASP A 45 -2.39 -4.00 -4.98
C ASP A 45 -3.71 -4.56 -5.55
N LEU A 46 -4.83 -4.37 -4.85
CA LEU A 46 -6.14 -4.80 -5.33
C LEU A 46 -6.64 -4.03 -6.55
N ILE A 47 -6.36 -2.73 -6.66
CA ILE A 47 -6.60 -1.95 -7.89
C ILE A 47 -5.75 -2.54 -9.03
N THR A 48 -4.47 -2.83 -8.76
CA THR A 48 -3.58 -3.40 -9.78
C THR A 48 -4.00 -4.79 -10.22
N GLN A 49 -4.59 -5.58 -9.31
CA GLN A 49 -5.12 -6.90 -9.63
C GLN A 49 -6.50 -6.85 -10.31
N GLY A 50 -7.16 -5.69 -10.35
CA GLY A 50 -8.50 -5.52 -10.90
C GLY A 50 -9.62 -5.97 -9.95
N PHE A 51 -9.34 -6.20 -8.67
CA PHE A 51 -10.38 -6.48 -7.67
C PHE A 51 -11.12 -5.22 -7.21
N ILE A 52 -10.50 -4.05 -7.39
CA ILE A 52 -11.12 -2.73 -7.15
C ILE A 52 -11.08 -1.98 -8.48
N GLU A 53 -12.20 -2.00 -9.20
CA GLU A 53 -12.33 -1.34 -10.51
C GLU A 53 -12.92 0.07 -10.40
N ASN A 54 -13.77 0.28 -9.39
CA ASN A 54 -14.41 1.56 -9.10
C ASN A 54 -13.86 2.13 -7.79
N ASN A 55 -13.99 3.45 -7.60
CA ASN A 55 -13.54 4.14 -6.39
C ASN A 55 -14.49 3.90 -5.19
N GLN A 56 -14.74 2.63 -4.89
CA GLN A 56 -15.61 2.13 -3.83
C GLN A 56 -14.92 0.92 -3.17
N ILE A 57 -14.17 1.21 -2.12
CA ILE A 57 -13.36 0.28 -1.36
C ILE A 57 -14.19 -0.25 -0.20
N ALA A 58 -14.83 -1.39 -0.41
CA ALA A 58 -15.54 -2.08 0.66
C ALA A 58 -14.55 -2.80 1.60
N ALA A 59 -14.92 -2.95 2.87
CA ALA A 59 -14.22 -3.85 3.80
C ALA A 59 -14.52 -5.33 3.47
N SER A 60 -14.25 -5.76 2.24
CA SER A 60 -14.52 -7.10 1.71
C SER A 60 -13.63 -8.17 2.33
N ASP A 61 -14.01 -9.44 2.21
CA ASP A 61 -13.16 -10.55 2.69
C ASP A 61 -11.82 -10.52 1.97
N LYS A 62 -11.82 -10.24 0.66
CA LYS A 62 -10.60 -10.06 -0.14
C LYS A 62 -9.67 -8.97 0.42
N LEU A 63 -10.20 -7.80 0.82
CA LEU A 63 -9.38 -6.74 1.41
C LEU A 63 -8.81 -7.15 2.79
N ILE A 64 -9.60 -7.85 3.60
CA ILE A 64 -9.15 -8.34 4.91
C ILE A 64 -8.03 -9.38 4.74
N ASP A 65 -8.22 -10.34 3.85
CA ASP A 65 -7.25 -11.39 3.58
C ASP A 65 -5.95 -10.80 3.05
N THR A 66 -6.03 -9.89 2.07
CA THR A 66 -4.86 -9.16 1.55
C THR A 66 -4.18 -8.34 2.65
N PHE A 67 -4.93 -7.65 3.51
CA PHE A 67 -4.35 -6.90 4.62
C PHE A 67 -3.62 -7.80 5.61
N ASN A 68 -4.22 -8.93 5.98
CA ASN A 68 -3.63 -9.88 6.92
C ASN A 68 -2.36 -10.53 6.36
N LYS A 69 -2.37 -10.94 5.09
CA LYS A 69 -1.18 -11.46 4.38
C LYS A 69 -0.05 -10.43 4.35
N HIS A 70 -0.36 -9.21 3.90
CA HIS A 70 0.64 -8.15 3.79
C HIS A 70 1.14 -7.71 5.17
N TRP A 71 0.30 -7.77 6.20
CA TRP A 71 0.71 -7.55 7.59
C TRP A 71 1.74 -8.59 8.04
N ASP A 72 1.51 -9.87 7.80
CA ASP A 72 2.44 -10.94 8.17
C ASP A 72 3.79 -10.80 7.42
N ILE A 73 3.76 -10.33 6.18
CA ILE A 73 4.95 -10.15 5.36
C ILE A 73 5.73 -8.87 5.73
N LEU A 74 5.05 -7.75 5.93
CA LEU A 74 5.66 -6.42 6.04
C LEU A 74 5.89 -5.97 7.48
N SER A 75 5.09 -6.45 8.44
CA SER A 75 5.15 -5.92 9.79
C SER A 75 6.45 -6.29 10.50
N SER A 76 6.97 -5.39 11.33
CA SER A 76 8.18 -5.65 12.13
C SER A 76 7.97 -6.60 13.32
N GLY A 77 6.78 -7.22 13.46
CA GLY A 77 6.45 -8.15 14.55
C GLY A 77 6.31 -7.53 15.96
N THR A 78 6.39 -6.21 16.07
CA THR A 78 6.38 -5.49 17.36
C THR A 78 4.99 -5.34 17.97
N TYR A 79 3.93 -5.45 17.18
CA TYR A 79 2.54 -5.30 17.62
C TYR A 79 1.60 -6.24 16.87
N GLN A 80 0.53 -6.69 17.54
CA GLN A 80 -0.52 -7.54 16.96
C GLN A 80 -1.52 -6.69 16.17
N GLY A 81 -1.17 -6.36 14.92
CA GLY A 81 -2.06 -5.61 14.03
C GLY A 81 -2.87 -6.43 13.03
N LYS A 82 -2.57 -7.72 12.94
CA LYS A 82 -3.39 -8.70 12.22
C LYS A 82 -4.84 -8.65 12.70
N ASP A 83 -5.80 -8.82 11.80
CA ASP A 83 -7.24 -8.76 12.03
C ASP A 83 -7.81 -7.39 12.46
N ASN A 84 -6.94 -6.39 12.61
CA ASN A 84 -7.34 -5.06 13.07
C ASN A 84 -7.54 -4.06 11.92
N LEU A 85 -7.87 -4.52 10.70
CA LEU A 85 -8.15 -3.68 9.51
C LEU A 85 -9.08 -2.49 9.82
N HIS A 86 -10.04 -2.69 10.72
CA HIS A 86 -11.01 -1.65 11.11
C HIS A 86 -10.38 -0.36 11.63
N LEU A 87 -9.19 -0.44 12.23
CA LEU A 87 -8.47 0.73 12.72
C LEU A 87 -7.89 1.57 11.58
N PRO A 88 -6.96 1.08 10.73
CA PRO A 88 -6.45 1.89 9.62
C PRO A 88 -7.56 2.30 8.66
N PHE A 89 -8.55 1.45 8.41
CA PHE A 89 -9.69 1.79 7.54
C PHE A 89 -10.44 3.03 8.05
N PHE A 90 -10.71 3.09 9.36
CA PHE A 90 -11.40 4.25 9.93
C PHE A 90 -10.49 5.47 10.05
N TYR A 91 -9.24 5.30 10.50
CA TYR A 91 -8.35 6.42 10.79
C TYR A 91 -7.71 7.06 9.54
N LEU A 92 -7.72 6.41 8.38
CA LEU A 92 -7.26 7.00 7.13
C LEU A 92 -8.05 8.26 6.75
N GLN A 93 -9.29 8.43 7.21
CA GLN A 93 -10.09 9.64 6.95
C GLN A 93 -9.39 10.94 7.41
N SER A 94 -8.57 10.85 8.45
CA SER A 94 -7.78 11.97 8.98
C SER A 94 -6.64 12.44 8.06
N GLU A 95 -6.36 11.69 6.98
CA GLU A 95 -5.35 12.01 5.99
C GLU A 95 -5.90 12.85 4.82
N GLY A 96 -7.21 13.02 4.72
CA GLY A 96 -7.86 13.92 3.77
C GLY A 96 -7.93 13.44 2.31
N PHE A 97 -7.40 12.25 2.00
CA PHE A 97 -7.54 11.59 0.70
C PHE A 97 -8.40 10.31 0.76
N TRP A 98 -8.94 9.98 1.92
CA TRP A 98 -9.74 8.78 2.19
C TRP A 98 -11.06 9.22 2.79
N HIS A 99 -12.16 8.87 2.15
CA HIS A 99 -13.51 9.34 2.49
C HIS A 99 -14.36 8.12 2.82
N ILE A 100 -15.11 8.15 3.92
CA ILE A 100 -15.92 7.00 4.35
C ILE A 100 -17.39 7.33 4.10
N GLU A 101 -18.05 6.48 3.32
CA GLU A 101 -19.50 6.53 3.12
C GLU A 101 -20.18 5.65 4.18
N SER A 102 -21.15 6.23 4.90
CA SER A 102 -21.85 5.53 5.99
C SER A 102 -23.23 5.07 5.54
N LYS A 103 -23.61 3.85 5.94
CA LYS A 103 -24.95 3.30 5.63
C LYS A 103 -26.10 4.15 6.19
N ASN A 104 -25.89 4.79 7.35
CA ASN A 104 -26.95 5.47 8.11
C ASN A 104 -26.44 6.75 8.81
N ASN A 105 -25.46 7.48 8.22
CA ASN A 105 -24.83 8.65 8.86
C ASN A 105 -24.36 8.40 10.31
N SER A 106 -23.98 7.17 10.61
CA SER A 106 -23.81 6.65 11.99
C SER A 106 -22.35 6.58 12.43
N LEU A 107 -21.43 7.21 11.69
CA LEU A 107 -19.99 7.28 11.99
C LEU A 107 -19.69 8.27 13.13
N LYS A 108 -20.25 8.01 14.31
CA LYS A 108 -19.99 8.82 15.51
C LYS A 108 -18.78 8.33 16.30
N ARG A 109 -18.38 7.09 16.12
CA ARG A 109 -17.30 6.43 16.88
C ARG A 109 -16.51 5.49 15.98
N VAL A 110 -15.25 5.28 16.35
CA VAL A 110 -14.38 4.27 15.74
C VAL A 110 -15.03 2.90 15.94
N PRO A 111 -15.25 2.11 14.87
CA PRO A 111 -15.69 0.72 14.99
C PRO A 111 -14.71 -0.08 15.83
N SER A 112 -15.20 -0.98 16.70
CA SER A 112 -14.32 -1.78 17.57
C SER A 112 -13.90 -3.12 16.96
N SER A 113 -14.34 -3.42 15.74
CA SER A 113 -14.01 -4.64 15.01
C SER A 113 -14.36 -4.48 13.53
N VAL A 114 -13.87 -5.40 12.70
CA VAL A 114 -14.22 -5.47 11.27
C VAL A 114 -15.71 -5.74 11.06
N LYS A 115 -16.32 -6.57 11.92
CA LYS A 115 -17.77 -6.80 11.88
C LYS A 115 -18.54 -5.49 12.07
N LYS A 116 -18.20 -4.71 13.10
CA LYS A 116 -18.84 -3.41 13.33
C LYS A 116 -18.55 -2.40 12.23
N LEU A 117 -17.36 -2.44 11.63
CA LEU A 117 -17.04 -1.61 10.47
C LEU A 117 -18.03 -1.88 9.33
N ARG A 118 -18.25 -3.15 8.97
CA ARG A 118 -19.20 -3.55 7.91
C ARG A 118 -20.65 -3.20 8.20
N GLU A 119 -21.03 -3.11 9.48
CA GLU A 119 -22.37 -2.71 9.90
C GLU A 119 -22.63 -1.20 9.67
N VAL A 120 -21.59 -0.35 9.77
CA VAL A 120 -21.76 1.12 9.75
C VAL A 120 -21.20 1.82 8.50
N VAL A 121 -20.27 1.17 7.79
CA VAL A 121 -19.64 1.66 6.56
C VAL A 121 -20.21 0.92 5.35
N GLU A 122 -20.60 1.68 4.33
CA GLU A 122 -20.97 1.14 3.02
C GLU A 122 -19.69 0.84 2.22
N TYR A 123 -18.85 1.86 2.02
CA TYR A 123 -17.51 1.76 1.43
C TYR A 123 -16.66 2.96 1.84
N ALA A 124 -15.37 2.93 1.52
CA ALA A 124 -14.53 4.11 1.45
C ALA A 124 -14.22 4.48 0.00
N SER A 125 -13.91 5.73 -0.27
CA SER A 125 -13.41 6.20 -1.55
C SER A 125 -12.12 6.99 -1.35
N LEU A 126 -11.24 6.96 -2.34
CA LEU A 126 -10.10 7.87 -2.40
C LEU A 126 -10.54 9.21 -2.98
N ASP A 127 -9.71 10.24 -2.82
CA ASP A 127 -9.80 11.41 -3.69
C ASP A 127 -9.88 10.97 -5.17
N PRO A 128 -10.73 11.60 -6.00
CA PRO A 128 -10.84 11.27 -7.41
C PRO A 128 -9.50 11.33 -8.14
N GLU A 129 -8.69 12.36 -7.89
CA GLU A 129 -7.38 12.56 -8.51
C GLU A 129 -6.39 11.46 -8.10
N LEU A 130 -6.42 11.01 -6.84
CA LEU A 130 -5.61 9.87 -6.39
C LEU A 130 -6.05 8.58 -7.08
N PHE A 131 -7.36 8.32 -7.16
CA PHE A 131 -7.87 7.11 -7.79
C PHE A 131 -7.51 7.06 -9.28
N GLU A 132 -7.56 8.20 -9.97
CA GLU A 132 -7.14 8.36 -11.37
C GLU A 132 -5.64 8.08 -11.55
N LEU A 133 -4.79 8.67 -10.70
CA LEU A 133 -3.34 8.39 -10.70
C LEU A 133 -3.06 6.89 -10.50
N LEU A 134 -3.84 6.21 -9.67
CA LEU A 134 -3.68 4.77 -9.42
C LEU A 134 -4.13 3.88 -10.59
N GLN A 135 -4.75 4.43 -11.63
CA GLN A 135 -4.99 3.68 -12.87
C GLN A 135 -3.73 3.59 -13.74
N ASP A 136 -2.84 4.58 -13.66
CA ASP A 136 -1.59 4.59 -14.41
C ASP A 136 -0.49 3.76 -13.70
N GLN A 137 0.16 2.88 -14.46
CA GLN A 137 1.18 1.98 -13.91
C GLN A 137 2.41 2.71 -13.39
N ASN A 138 2.84 3.80 -14.03
CA ASN A 138 4.03 4.55 -13.63
C ASN A 138 3.75 5.34 -12.34
N TYR A 139 2.59 5.97 -12.24
CA TYR A 139 2.20 6.70 -11.04
C TYR A 139 1.98 5.78 -9.84
N ARG A 140 1.37 4.60 -10.05
CA ARG A 140 1.31 3.56 -9.01
C ARG A 140 2.69 3.17 -8.49
N LYS A 141 3.63 2.92 -9.41
CA LYS A 141 5.00 2.53 -9.08
C LYS A 141 5.67 3.57 -8.18
N GLU A 142 5.54 4.85 -8.53
CA GLU A 142 6.11 5.94 -7.75
C GLU A 142 5.49 6.04 -6.35
N LEU A 143 4.16 5.96 -6.24
CA LEU A 143 3.44 6.00 -4.96
C LEU A 143 3.81 4.81 -4.05
N ILE A 144 3.93 3.61 -4.61
CA ILE A 144 4.41 2.42 -3.89
C ILE A 144 5.84 2.62 -3.39
N ASP A 145 6.74 3.09 -4.27
CA ASP A 145 8.16 3.29 -3.93
C ASP A 145 8.32 4.33 -2.80
N VAL A 146 7.48 5.38 -2.77
CA VAL A 146 7.43 6.36 -1.68
C VAL A 146 6.97 5.75 -0.36
N LEU A 147 5.92 4.92 -0.37
CA LEU A 147 5.43 4.23 0.83
C LEU A 147 6.50 3.28 1.39
N ILE A 148 7.13 2.48 0.53
CA ILE A 148 8.18 1.53 0.89
C ILE A 148 9.40 2.24 1.48
N ALA A 149 9.87 3.29 0.80
CA ALA A 149 11.02 4.05 1.24
C ALA A 149 10.79 4.79 2.57
N THR A 150 9.56 5.19 2.85
CA THR A 150 9.25 5.96 4.07
C THR A 150 8.96 5.06 5.26
N TRP A 151 8.04 4.11 5.10
CA TRP A 151 7.45 3.38 6.22
C TRP A 151 8.14 2.05 6.51
N PHE A 152 8.74 1.45 5.49
CA PHE A 152 9.36 0.13 5.59
C PHE A 152 10.88 0.20 5.45
N SER A 153 11.46 1.41 5.53
CA SER A 153 12.92 1.63 5.44
C SER A 153 13.48 2.58 6.52
N ALA A 154 12.70 2.99 7.51
CA ALA A 154 13.13 3.87 8.60
C ALA A 154 14.04 3.13 9.60
N ASN A 155 15.33 3.02 9.26
CA ASN A 155 16.52 2.90 10.15
C ASN A 155 17.74 2.21 9.48
N GLN A 156 17.90 2.28 8.14
CA GLN A 156 18.83 1.35 7.47
C GLN A 156 18.46 -0.09 7.86
N LYS A 157 17.20 -0.48 7.65
CA LYS A 157 16.88 -1.90 7.63
C LYS A 157 17.90 -2.55 6.70
N ASP A 158 18.72 -3.42 7.28
CA ASP A 158 19.81 -4.15 6.62
C ASP A 158 19.27 -4.64 5.28
N THR A 159 20.01 -4.55 4.18
CA THR A 159 19.55 -5.04 2.86
C THR A 159 18.95 -6.46 2.97
N LYS A 160 19.45 -7.23 3.94
CA LYS A 160 18.92 -8.53 4.36
C LYS A 160 17.45 -8.54 4.75
N GLU A 161 16.92 -7.53 5.45
CA GLU A 161 15.50 -7.47 5.82
C GLU A 161 14.63 -7.23 4.59
N LEU A 162 15.04 -6.33 3.67
CA LEU A 162 14.33 -6.12 2.41
C LEU A 162 14.33 -7.39 1.54
N LEU A 163 15.46 -8.10 1.49
CA LEU A 163 15.56 -9.39 0.81
C LEU A 163 14.67 -10.44 1.48
N ALA A 164 14.65 -10.51 2.82
CA ALA A 164 13.77 -11.41 3.54
C ALA A 164 12.28 -11.10 3.31
N ILE A 165 11.89 -9.82 3.23
CA ILE A 165 10.54 -9.41 2.83
C ILE A 165 10.23 -9.88 1.41
N ASN A 166 11.16 -9.66 0.48
CA ASN A 166 11.00 -10.10 -0.91
C ASN A 166 10.82 -11.62 -1.01
N ASP A 167 11.60 -12.39 -0.26
CA ASP A 167 11.49 -13.85 -0.21
C ASP A 167 10.17 -14.32 0.40
N ARG A 168 9.64 -13.61 1.41
CA ARG A 168 8.31 -13.90 1.98
C ARG A 168 7.20 -13.66 0.96
N PHE A 169 7.26 -12.56 0.19
CA PHE A 169 6.32 -12.34 -0.91
C PHE A 169 6.43 -13.41 -1.99
N GLN A 170 7.64 -13.83 -2.35
CA GLN A 170 7.84 -14.88 -3.35
C GLN A 170 7.22 -16.21 -2.90
N LYS A 171 7.41 -16.60 -1.63
CA LYS A 171 6.79 -17.81 -1.07
C LYS A 171 5.26 -17.74 -1.08
N GLU A 172 4.69 -16.59 -0.71
CA GLU A 172 3.23 -16.40 -0.76
C GLU A 172 2.69 -16.54 -2.20
N ASP A 173 3.37 -15.92 -3.19
CA ASP A 173 3.01 -16.06 -4.61
C ASP A 173 3.07 -17.54 -5.06
N ASP A 174 4.12 -18.27 -4.66
CA ASP A 174 4.33 -19.68 -5.03
C ASP A 174 3.27 -20.60 -4.37
N GLU A 175 2.93 -20.37 -3.10
CA GLU A 175 1.90 -21.12 -2.38
C GLU A 175 0.49 -20.89 -2.96
N GLU A 176 0.19 -19.65 -3.38
CA GLU A 176 -1.05 -19.34 -4.10
C GLU A 176 -1.09 -20.04 -5.48
N GLU A 177 0.03 -20.03 -6.22
CA GLU A 177 0.17 -20.72 -7.50
C GLU A 177 -0.08 -22.22 -7.36
N ASP A 178 0.55 -22.87 -6.40
CA ASP A 178 0.40 -24.29 -6.13
C ASP A 178 -1.04 -24.65 -5.74
N SER A 179 -1.66 -23.85 -4.87
CA SER A 179 -3.05 -24.03 -4.45
C SER A 179 -4.01 -23.95 -5.65
N ILE A 180 -3.81 -22.97 -6.53
CA ILE A 180 -4.63 -22.80 -7.75
C ILE A 180 -4.37 -23.94 -8.74
N ASN A 181 -3.11 -24.37 -8.90
CA ASN A 181 -2.76 -25.48 -9.77
C ASN A 181 -3.42 -26.79 -9.31
N LEU A 182 -3.44 -27.06 -8.01
CA LEU A 182 -4.15 -28.21 -7.42
C LEU A 182 -5.66 -28.15 -7.68
N LEU A 183 -6.28 -26.97 -7.55
CA LEU A 183 -7.71 -26.77 -7.87
C LEU A 183 -8.00 -26.92 -9.37
N ASN A 184 -7.11 -26.44 -10.24
CA ASN A 184 -7.29 -26.46 -11.70
C ASN A 184 -7.01 -27.82 -12.33
N GLN A 185 -6.17 -28.66 -11.71
CA GLN A 185 -6.04 -30.08 -12.08
C GLN A 185 -7.39 -30.81 -12.04
N GLN A 186 -8.35 -30.32 -11.24
CA GLN A 186 -9.71 -30.85 -11.17
C GLN A 186 -10.69 -30.21 -12.18
N LYS A 187 -10.34 -29.10 -12.86
CA LYS A 187 -11.31 -28.30 -13.66
C LYS A 187 -10.92 -27.98 -15.13
N LYS A 188 -9.71 -28.32 -15.64
CA LYS A 188 -9.30 -28.03 -17.04
C LYS A 188 -9.66 -26.60 -17.53
N GLN A 189 -9.49 -25.59 -16.68
CA GLN A 189 -9.72 -24.19 -17.05
C GLN A 189 -8.37 -23.49 -17.33
N PRO A 190 -8.32 -22.50 -18.24
CA PRO A 190 -7.09 -21.81 -18.61
C PRO A 190 -6.52 -21.03 -17.42
N LYS A 191 -5.18 -20.96 -17.37
CA LYS A 191 -4.40 -20.28 -16.32
C LYS A 191 -4.76 -18.79 -16.28
N SER A 192 -5.62 -18.37 -15.35
CA SER A 192 -5.74 -16.95 -15.02
C SER A 192 -4.43 -16.53 -14.36
N TYR A 193 -3.62 -15.81 -15.12
CA TYR A 193 -2.33 -15.22 -14.76
C TYR A 193 -2.34 -14.73 -13.31
N LEU A 194 -1.54 -15.37 -12.47
CA LEU A 194 -1.25 -14.91 -11.11
C LEU A 194 -0.63 -13.51 -11.24
N ARG A 195 -1.38 -12.49 -10.82
CA ARG A 195 -0.82 -11.14 -10.74
C ARG A 195 -0.01 -11.07 -9.46
N LYS A 196 1.29 -11.29 -9.61
CA LYS A 196 2.30 -11.09 -8.56
C LYS A 196 2.12 -9.71 -7.91
N SER A 197 2.28 -9.62 -6.59
CA SER A 197 2.03 -8.38 -5.86
C SER A 197 2.95 -7.25 -6.34
N VAL A 198 2.38 -6.09 -6.67
CA VAL A 198 3.15 -4.90 -7.09
C VAL A 198 4.05 -4.34 -5.98
N ILE A 199 3.74 -4.70 -4.73
CA ILE A 199 4.52 -4.32 -3.56
C ILE A 199 5.88 -5.01 -3.60
N ARG A 200 5.92 -6.30 -3.99
CA ARG A 200 7.15 -7.08 -4.10
C ARG A 200 8.15 -6.42 -5.06
N ASP A 201 7.67 -5.94 -6.20
CA ASP A 201 8.52 -5.25 -7.17
C ASP A 201 9.11 -3.94 -6.60
N GLY A 202 8.34 -3.21 -5.77
CA GLY A 202 8.84 -2.04 -5.06
C GLY A 202 9.90 -2.37 -4.00
N ILE A 203 9.69 -3.46 -3.24
CA ILE A 203 10.67 -3.97 -2.26
C ILE A 203 11.95 -4.37 -2.99
N PHE A 204 11.83 -5.11 -4.10
CA PHE A 204 12.96 -5.55 -4.91
C PHE A 204 13.76 -4.36 -5.48
N ARG A 205 13.09 -3.38 -6.12
CA ARG A 205 13.74 -2.16 -6.61
C ARG A 205 14.52 -1.48 -5.49
N LYS A 206 13.93 -1.36 -4.30
CA LYS A 206 14.59 -0.74 -3.15
C LYS A 206 15.81 -1.53 -2.68
N ALA A 207 15.71 -2.86 -2.60
CA ALA A 207 16.81 -3.75 -2.22
C ALA A 207 17.99 -3.65 -3.20
N VAL A 208 17.71 -3.59 -4.50
CA VAL A 208 18.73 -3.40 -5.54
C VAL A 208 19.45 -2.06 -5.35
N VAL A 209 18.71 -0.95 -5.29
CA VAL A 209 19.31 0.38 -5.12
C VAL A 209 20.18 0.46 -3.87
N HIS A 210 19.76 -0.19 -2.78
CA HIS A 210 20.50 -0.20 -1.53
C HIS A 210 21.78 -1.05 -1.62
N THR A 211 21.74 -2.20 -2.31
CA THR A 211 22.92 -3.05 -2.58
C THR A 211 24.02 -2.28 -3.32
N TYR A 212 23.65 -1.43 -4.28
CA TYR A 212 24.60 -0.58 -5.00
C TYR A 212 25.01 0.68 -4.24
N ASN A 213 24.59 0.86 -2.99
CA ASN A 213 24.84 2.07 -2.18
C ASN A 213 24.50 3.36 -2.95
N TYR A 214 23.39 3.34 -3.69
CA TYR A 214 22.92 4.46 -4.51
C TYR A 214 23.94 4.91 -5.59
N LYS A 215 24.81 4.01 -6.05
CA LYS A 215 25.74 4.26 -7.16
C LYS A 215 25.18 3.71 -8.46
N CYS A 216 25.38 4.44 -9.55
CA CYS A 216 25.18 3.90 -10.89
C CYS A 216 26.14 2.71 -11.11
N ALA A 217 25.61 1.56 -11.52
CA ALA A 217 26.41 0.37 -11.79
C ALA A 217 27.39 0.54 -12.96
N PHE A 218 27.09 1.46 -13.88
CA PHE A 218 27.91 1.73 -15.06
C PHE A 218 29.03 2.74 -14.78
N CYS A 219 28.70 3.95 -14.32
CA CYS A 219 29.67 5.04 -14.16
C CYS A 219 30.16 5.25 -12.71
N GLY A 220 29.56 4.58 -11.72
CA GLY A 220 29.93 4.71 -10.31
C GLY A 220 29.49 6.00 -9.63
N MET A 221 28.82 6.92 -10.33
CA MET A 221 28.28 8.15 -9.74
C MET A 221 27.29 7.82 -8.63
N LYS A 222 27.47 8.44 -7.46
CA LYS A 222 26.60 8.26 -6.30
C LYS A 222 25.55 9.36 -6.25
N VAL A 223 24.28 8.98 -6.12
CA VAL A 223 23.20 9.92 -5.83
C VAL A 223 23.17 10.18 -4.32
N THR A 224 23.38 11.44 -3.93
CA THR A 224 23.32 11.89 -2.53
C THR A 224 22.11 12.80 -2.34
N MET A 225 20.90 12.26 -2.48
CA MET A 225 19.68 13.00 -2.16
C MET A 225 19.17 12.64 -0.77
N SER A 226 18.48 13.59 -0.13
CA SER A 226 17.84 13.45 1.18
C SER A 226 16.61 12.53 1.12
N ILE A 227 16.83 11.21 1.03
CA ILE A 227 15.92 10.07 1.31
C ILE A 227 14.56 10.01 0.57
N LYS A 228 14.01 11.10 0.03
CA LYS A 228 12.59 11.19 -0.37
C LYS A 228 12.31 10.98 -1.86
N GLN A 229 13.32 10.76 -2.71
CA GLN A 229 13.13 10.45 -4.13
C GLN A 229 14.12 9.36 -4.57
N ASN A 230 13.62 8.25 -5.11
CA ASN A 230 14.43 7.20 -5.73
C ASN A 230 14.25 7.32 -7.25
N ILE A 231 15.33 7.59 -7.99
CA ILE A 231 15.32 7.50 -9.46
C ILE A 231 15.98 6.18 -9.82
N VAL A 232 15.17 5.27 -10.38
CA VAL A 232 15.65 4.04 -11.00
C VAL A 232 15.29 4.14 -12.47
N ASP A 233 16.21 4.69 -13.25
CA ASP A 233 16.11 4.71 -14.71
C ASP A 233 16.97 3.57 -15.27
N GLY A 234 16.36 2.75 -16.13
CA GLY A 234 17.04 1.66 -16.81
C GLY A 234 17.47 2.14 -18.18
N ALA A 235 18.75 2.01 -18.52
CA ALA A 235 19.21 2.21 -19.89
C ALA A 235 18.46 1.25 -20.82
N HIS A 236 17.69 1.79 -21.77
CA HIS A 236 17.17 1.08 -22.94
C HIS A 236 18.13 1.24 -24.11
#